data_AF-A0A257LUC9-F1
#
_entry.id   AF-A0A257LUC9-F1
#
_cell.length_a   1.000
_cell.length_b   1.000
_cell.length_c   1.000
_cell.angle_alpha   90.00
_cell.angle_beta   90.00
_cell.angle_gamma   90.00
#
_symmetry.space_group_name_H-M   'P 1'
#
loop_
_entity.id
_entity.type
_entity.pdbx_description
1 polymer ?
#
loop_
_entity_poly.entity_id
_entity_poly.type
_entity_poly.pdbx_seq_one_letter_code
_entity_poly.pdbx_strand_id
1 'polypeptide(L)'
;MWWLIFSITFSVHPISSTPSKLQVLPIRSIKHPHTPKGIIDTVYFEDFEDGAPGWQLIDYTDVGPKWHPDTFHAYGGTGKSWWMGDPQIGGYLDHWYQVLDSPELTLPTGTIYLTFVMRRGIEEPQSYPPYDGWDGCNVRISTDGGNTWTVIEPDYPEYNCSSLYSFGYEHGEGPGVPGWGGSSPGFDWEAVQFNLSDYAEQTVKIRWAFASDPAYCTTDDSTLFGWQIDNIDIAGVFSSNAEGDDTLEFTRASLVPVAGQIWHLAEDPTAPSPTHIMSCATNGTYLPNLVDAMVSPFIHLPEVEEIYATFYLKGNMNDHDQFPNVDYFAFQLSPDGTQWFYISNPNGDPDDINYVYLLTDASEWFSFIEGYGESWDEDMAVYAGDSLQFRIVVYSDGDYVHLMGYMQQRATGW
;
A
#
# COMPACT_ATOMS: atom_id res chain seq x y z
N MET A 1 -26.92 -33.24 -0.06
CA MET A 1 -26.60 -34.26 0.97
C MET A 1 -25.12 -34.25 1.36
N TRP A 2 -24.61 -33.09 1.80
CA TRP A 2 -23.39 -32.85 2.58
C TRP A 2 -23.52 -31.47 3.25
N TRP A 3 -23.05 -31.24 4.48
CA TRP A 3 -23.00 -29.87 5.06
C TRP A 3 -21.64 -29.18 4.80
N LEU A 4 -21.67 -27.87 4.49
CA LEU A 4 -20.66 -26.89 4.85
C LEU A 4 -21.37 -25.70 5.49
N ILE A 5 -20.82 -25.33 6.62
CA ILE A 5 -21.37 -24.56 7.73
C ILE A 5 -20.10 -23.93 8.33
N PHE A 6 -20.13 -22.66 8.67
CA PHE A 6 -19.01 -21.94 9.27
C PHE A 6 -18.94 -22.34 10.75
N SER A 7 -18.11 -23.30 11.21
CA SER A 7 -18.08 -23.58 12.67
C SER A 7 -16.87 -24.34 13.22
N ILE A 8 -17.05 -24.91 14.42
CA ILE A 8 -16.17 -24.90 15.59
C ILE A 8 -16.27 -26.25 16.31
N THR A 9 -15.18 -26.98 16.58
CA THR A 9 -15.21 -28.24 17.38
C THR A 9 -13.84 -28.81 17.84
N PHE A 10 -13.81 -29.22 19.11
CA PHE A 10 -12.60 -29.40 19.93
C PHE A 10 -11.78 -30.68 19.83
N SER A 11 -10.44 -30.56 19.89
CA SER A 11 -9.47 -31.56 20.41
C SER A 11 -8.00 -31.09 20.48
N VAL A 12 -7.27 -31.43 21.55
CA VAL A 12 -5.89 -30.96 21.87
C VAL A 12 -4.77 -31.97 21.52
N HIS A 13 -3.57 -31.50 21.11
CA HIS A 13 -2.21 -31.97 21.53
C HIS A 13 -1.02 -31.30 20.73
N PRO A 14 0.26 -31.29 21.21
CA PRO A 14 1.13 -30.09 21.08
C PRO A 14 2.50 -30.17 20.33
N ILE A 15 2.92 -29.00 19.78
CA ILE A 15 4.27 -28.34 19.74
C ILE A 15 5.42 -28.88 18.83
N SER A 16 6.00 -28.04 17.92
CA SER A 16 7.37 -27.44 18.05
C SER A 16 7.94 -26.54 16.91
N SER A 17 8.20 -25.26 17.24
CA SER A 17 9.38 -24.38 16.91
C SER A 17 9.86 -23.99 15.49
N THR A 18 10.15 -22.67 15.39
CA THR A 18 10.72 -21.70 14.40
C THR A 18 12.07 -22.04 13.70
N PRO A 19 12.56 -21.30 12.64
CA PRO A 19 12.40 -19.84 12.41
C PRO A 19 12.30 -19.26 10.97
N SER A 20 11.20 -18.57 10.71
CA SER A 20 11.16 -17.15 10.27
C SER A 20 9.78 -16.62 10.71
N LYS A 21 9.67 -15.36 11.15
CA LYS A 21 8.39 -14.87 11.74
C LYS A 21 7.31 -14.54 10.70
N LEU A 22 7.68 -14.52 9.42
CA LEU A 22 6.78 -14.64 8.27
C LEU A 22 7.23 -15.86 7.46
N GLN A 23 6.30 -16.74 7.08
CA GLN A 23 6.57 -17.96 6.32
C GLN A 23 5.55 -18.20 5.22
N VAL A 24 6.02 -18.78 4.12
CA VAL A 24 5.21 -19.13 2.98
C VAL A 24 4.75 -20.59 3.08
N LEU A 25 3.44 -20.81 3.10
CA LEU A 25 2.84 -22.13 3.04
C LEU A 25 2.31 -22.43 1.62
N PRO A 26 2.88 -23.43 0.91
CA PRO A 26 2.27 -23.95 -0.31
C PRO A 26 1.10 -24.89 0.00
N ILE A 27 0.14 -24.98 -0.90
CA ILE A 27 -0.96 -25.96 -0.84
C ILE A 27 -0.40 -27.40 -0.83
N ARG A 28 -0.92 -28.27 0.05
CA ARG A 28 -0.26 -29.56 0.33
C ARG A 28 -0.84 -30.81 -0.35
N SER A 29 -2.11 -30.87 -0.73
CA SER A 29 -2.61 -31.88 -1.70
C SER A 29 -4.04 -31.66 -2.19
N ILE A 30 -4.38 -32.27 -3.34
CA ILE A 30 -5.75 -32.35 -3.90
C ILE A 30 -6.37 -33.76 -3.68
N LYS A 31 -6.01 -34.51 -2.62
CA LYS A 31 -6.51 -35.91 -2.44
C LYS A 31 -6.95 -36.31 -1.04
N HIS A 32 -8.28 -36.33 -0.93
CA HIS A 32 -9.13 -36.98 0.07
C HIS A 32 -9.11 -36.38 1.49
N PRO A 33 -10.29 -35.94 2.00
CA PRO A 33 -10.35 -35.10 3.18
C PRO A 33 -10.16 -35.89 4.47
N HIS A 34 -9.37 -35.32 5.38
CA HIS A 34 -9.65 -35.50 6.80
C HIS A 34 -10.85 -34.61 7.14
N THR A 35 -12.05 -35.22 7.15
CA THR A 35 -13.29 -34.54 7.50
C THR A 35 -13.11 -33.80 8.82
N PRO A 36 -13.43 -32.49 8.91
CA PRO A 36 -13.46 -31.78 10.17
C PRO A 36 -14.29 -32.57 11.19
N LYS A 37 -13.85 -32.63 12.44
CA LYS A 37 -14.68 -33.17 13.52
C LYS A 37 -15.90 -32.26 13.66
N GLY A 38 -17.03 -32.65 13.08
CA GLY A 38 -18.36 -32.32 13.61
C GLY A 38 -18.73 -30.86 13.90
N ILE A 39 -18.28 -29.91 13.08
CA ILE A 39 -18.81 -28.52 12.93
C ILE A 39 -20.25 -28.38 13.51
N ILE A 40 -20.42 -27.64 14.63
CA ILE A 40 -21.68 -27.54 15.40
C ILE A 40 -22.62 -26.37 15.02
N ASP A 41 -22.14 -25.14 14.72
CA ASP A 41 -23.03 -23.96 14.49
C ASP A 41 -22.43 -22.77 13.70
N THR A 42 -23.19 -22.21 12.73
CA THR A 42 -22.81 -21.05 11.89
C THR A 42 -23.23 -19.72 12.51
N VAL A 43 -22.25 -18.85 12.78
CA VAL A 43 -22.50 -17.47 13.25
C VAL A 43 -22.47 -16.40 12.15
N TYR A 44 -21.73 -16.63 11.07
CA TYR A 44 -21.75 -15.78 9.88
C TYR A 44 -21.55 -16.63 8.63
N PHE A 45 -22.20 -16.26 7.54
CA PHE A 45 -22.07 -16.91 6.25
C PHE A 45 -22.30 -15.89 5.14
N GLU A 46 -21.54 -16.03 4.06
CA GLU A 46 -21.58 -15.16 2.89
C GLU A 46 -21.40 -16.03 1.64
N ASP A 47 -22.46 -16.16 0.83
CA ASP A 47 -22.41 -16.81 -0.49
C ASP A 47 -22.35 -15.80 -1.64
N PHE A 48 -22.27 -14.50 -1.37
CA PHE A 48 -22.19 -13.43 -2.38
C PHE A 48 -23.34 -13.40 -3.41
N GLU A 49 -24.38 -14.22 -3.24
CA GLU A 49 -25.54 -14.30 -4.16
C GLU A 49 -26.41 -13.04 -4.07
N ASP A 50 -26.47 -12.42 -2.90
CA ASP A 50 -27.09 -11.10 -2.66
C ASP A 50 -26.07 -9.93 -2.86
N GLY A 51 -24.94 -10.20 -3.51
CA GLY A 51 -23.79 -9.30 -3.66
C GLY A 51 -22.85 -9.33 -2.46
N ALA A 52 -22.04 -8.28 -2.25
CA ALA A 52 -21.09 -8.19 -1.14
C ALA A 52 -21.48 -7.07 -0.12
N PRO A 53 -22.64 -7.17 0.56
CA PRO A 53 -23.15 -6.09 1.39
C PRO A 53 -22.27 -5.85 2.63
N GLY A 54 -21.74 -4.63 2.76
CA GLY A 54 -20.90 -4.24 3.90
C GLY A 54 -19.44 -4.69 3.79
N TRP A 55 -19.07 -5.41 2.74
CA TRP A 55 -17.66 -5.66 2.40
C TRP A 55 -17.03 -4.40 1.81
N GLN A 56 -15.74 -4.21 2.07
CA GLN A 56 -14.93 -3.14 1.52
C GLN A 56 -13.85 -3.72 0.62
N LEU A 57 -13.60 -3.09 -0.51
CA LEU A 57 -12.55 -3.48 -1.46
C LEU A 57 -11.51 -2.36 -1.46
N ILE A 58 -10.25 -2.68 -1.17
CA ILE A 58 -9.22 -1.71 -0.82
C ILE A 58 -7.94 -2.04 -1.59
N ASP A 59 -7.58 -1.16 -2.51
CA ASP A 59 -6.24 -1.09 -3.07
C ASP A 59 -5.32 -0.39 -2.06
N TYR A 60 -4.38 -1.13 -1.47
CA TYR A 60 -3.36 -0.60 -0.58
C TYR A 60 -2.13 -0.04 -1.32
N THR A 61 -2.05 -0.19 -2.64
CA THR A 61 -1.02 0.44 -3.48
C THR A 61 -1.34 1.92 -3.72
N ASP A 62 -2.64 2.27 -3.80
CA ASP A 62 -3.08 3.66 -3.88
C ASP A 62 -3.09 4.34 -2.50
N VAL A 63 -1.92 4.79 -2.06
CA VAL A 63 -1.77 5.68 -0.89
C VAL A 63 -2.41 7.07 -1.11
N GLY A 64 -2.85 7.39 -2.32
CA GLY A 64 -3.39 8.67 -2.72
C GLY A 64 -2.36 9.81 -2.78
N PRO A 65 -2.78 11.03 -3.16
CA PRO A 65 -1.92 12.20 -3.16
C PRO A 65 -1.69 12.72 -1.72
N LYS A 66 -0.43 12.74 -1.28
CA LYS A 66 0.01 13.17 0.06
C LYS A 66 0.45 14.62 0.14
N TRP A 67 0.35 15.39 -0.94
CA TRP A 67 0.48 16.85 -0.91
C TRP A 67 -0.83 17.51 -0.49
N HIS A 68 -0.83 18.35 0.54
CA HIS A 68 -2.01 19.11 0.97
C HIS A 68 -1.64 20.39 1.76
N PRO A 69 -2.54 21.39 1.81
CA PRO A 69 -2.40 22.53 2.72
C PRO A 69 -2.66 22.12 4.18
N ASP A 70 -1.67 22.24 5.07
CA ASP A 70 -1.81 21.92 6.49
C ASP A 70 -1.24 23.02 7.41
N THR A 71 -1.75 23.06 8.63
CA THR A 71 -1.27 23.88 9.75
C THR A 71 -0.02 23.31 10.44
N PHE A 72 0.30 22.02 10.22
CA PHE A 72 1.43 21.33 10.85
C PHE A 72 2.76 22.01 10.51
N HIS A 73 3.39 22.64 11.50
CA HIS A 73 4.62 23.41 11.36
C HIS A 73 4.60 24.54 10.30
N ALA A 74 3.41 25.07 9.98
CA ALA A 74 3.22 26.10 8.96
C ALA A 74 4.17 27.30 9.13
N TYR A 75 4.60 27.89 8.01
CA TYR A 75 5.57 28.98 7.97
C TYR A 75 5.11 30.18 8.79
N GLY A 76 6.03 30.78 9.55
CA GLY A 76 5.70 31.86 10.50
C GLY A 76 4.87 31.42 11.73
N GLY A 77 4.50 30.14 11.84
CA GLY A 77 3.77 29.58 12.97
C GLY A 77 2.27 29.86 12.99
N THR A 78 1.69 30.32 11.87
CA THR A 78 0.26 30.64 11.73
C THR A 78 -0.21 30.38 10.31
N GLY A 79 -1.46 29.98 10.14
CA GLY A 79 -2.02 29.69 8.81
C GLY A 79 -1.67 28.27 8.36
N LYS A 80 -1.45 28.08 7.06
CA LYS A 80 -1.07 26.82 6.44
C LYS A 80 0.19 26.96 5.60
N SER A 81 0.82 25.82 5.32
CA SER A 81 1.80 25.65 4.25
C SER A 81 1.43 24.41 3.43
N TRP A 82 2.02 24.24 2.25
CA TRP A 82 1.93 22.97 1.52
C TRP A 82 2.82 21.94 2.21
N TRP A 83 2.24 20.80 2.56
CA TRP A 83 2.93 19.68 3.18
C TRP A 83 2.75 18.42 2.34
N MET A 84 3.86 17.77 2.03
CA MET A 84 3.94 16.39 1.57
C MET A 84 4.08 15.51 2.82
N GLY A 85 3.03 14.76 3.14
CA GLY A 85 2.97 13.88 4.31
C GLY A 85 1.54 13.43 4.61
N ASP A 86 1.38 12.48 5.53
CA ASP A 86 0.10 12.03 6.04
C ASP A 86 -0.10 12.49 7.51
N PRO A 87 -1.14 13.29 7.79
CA PRO A 87 -1.46 13.76 9.14
C PRO A 87 -1.72 12.65 10.16
N GLN A 88 -2.05 11.43 9.73
CA GLN A 88 -2.32 10.30 10.64
C GLN A 88 -1.04 9.78 11.31
N ILE A 89 0.10 9.85 10.62
CA ILE A 89 1.41 9.39 11.12
C ILE A 89 2.36 10.55 11.45
N GLY A 90 2.08 11.77 10.95
CA GLY A 90 2.92 12.95 11.18
C GLY A 90 4.09 13.09 10.18
N GLY A 91 4.09 12.31 9.09
CA GLY A 91 5.18 12.25 8.13
C GLY A 91 4.89 11.37 6.92
N TYR A 92 5.84 10.55 6.48
CA TYR A 92 5.73 9.72 5.28
C TYR A 92 6.05 8.25 5.55
N LEU A 93 5.68 7.38 4.61
CA LEU A 93 6.05 5.97 4.60
C LEU A 93 6.99 5.66 3.43
N ASP A 94 7.57 4.47 3.47
CA ASP A 94 8.38 3.87 2.41
C ASP A 94 7.63 3.81 1.05
N HIS A 95 8.38 3.66 -0.04
CA HIS A 95 7.87 3.49 -1.42
C HIS A 95 7.00 4.62 -1.99
N TRP A 96 6.96 5.81 -1.38
CA TRP A 96 6.12 6.90 -1.88
C TRP A 96 6.82 7.64 -3.02
N TYR A 97 6.05 7.98 -4.06
CA TYR A 97 6.43 9.00 -5.05
C TYR A 97 5.29 10.01 -5.15
N GLN A 98 5.49 11.22 -4.62
CA GLN A 98 4.44 12.22 -4.43
C GLN A 98 4.78 13.54 -5.12
N VAL A 99 3.86 14.03 -5.97
CA VAL A 99 4.07 15.25 -6.77
C VAL A 99 3.00 16.31 -6.53
N LEU A 100 3.45 17.57 -6.50
CA LEU A 100 2.63 18.77 -6.58
C LEU A 100 3.03 19.52 -7.84
N ASP A 101 2.08 19.73 -8.76
CA ASP A 101 2.28 20.36 -10.06
C ASP A 101 1.52 21.69 -10.10
N SER A 102 2.21 22.77 -10.51
CA SER A 102 1.60 24.07 -10.78
C SER A 102 0.55 24.00 -11.90
N PRO A 103 -0.31 25.02 -12.04
CA PRO A 103 -0.99 25.27 -13.31
C PRO A 103 0.02 25.50 -14.46
N GLU A 104 -0.48 25.52 -15.69
CA GLU A 104 0.31 25.88 -16.87
C GLU A 104 0.47 27.41 -16.95
N LEU A 105 1.72 27.89 -17.02
CA LEU A 105 2.08 29.30 -16.85
C LEU A 105 3.00 29.78 -17.98
N THR A 106 2.62 30.85 -18.67
CA THR A 106 3.53 31.55 -19.60
C THR A 106 4.46 32.48 -18.82
N LEU A 107 5.77 32.20 -18.87
CA LEU A 107 6.77 32.98 -18.15
C LEU A 107 7.05 34.33 -18.84
N PRO A 108 7.36 35.40 -18.08
CA PRO A 108 7.70 36.69 -18.68
C PRO A 108 9.11 36.68 -19.31
N THR A 109 9.43 37.75 -20.05
CA THR A 109 10.76 37.94 -20.65
C THR A 109 11.77 38.52 -19.64
N GLY A 110 13.05 38.21 -19.83
CA GLY A 110 14.15 38.73 -19.01
C GLY A 110 14.63 37.76 -17.93
N THR A 111 15.29 38.29 -16.89
CA THR A 111 15.78 37.49 -15.76
C THR A 111 14.65 37.21 -14.78
N ILE A 112 14.32 35.93 -14.61
CA ILE A 112 13.16 35.46 -13.85
C ILE A 112 13.54 34.30 -12.94
N TYR A 113 12.83 34.15 -11.83
CA TYR A 113 13.13 33.15 -10.81
C TYR A 113 11.88 32.41 -10.38
N LEU A 114 12.05 31.16 -9.95
CA LEU A 114 11.16 30.52 -8.98
C LEU A 114 11.77 30.73 -7.59
N THR A 115 10.96 31.15 -6.63
CA THR A 115 11.36 31.20 -5.22
C THR A 115 10.28 30.61 -4.33
N PHE A 116 10.69 29.98 -3.23
CA PHE A 116 9.82 29.53 -2.15
C PHE A 116 10.64 29.43 -0.86
N VAL A 117 9.98 29.21 0.28
CA VAL A 117 10.65 28.69 1.48
C VAL A 117 10.31 27.21 1.62
N MET A 118 11.26 26.41 2.11
CA MET A 118 11.05 24.99 2.39
C MET A 118 11.51 24.58 3.77
N ARG A 119 10.99 23.46 4.24
CA ARG A 119 11.41 22.78 5.47
C ARG A 119 11.31 21.27 5.25
N ARG A 120 12.38 20.55 5.52
CA ARG A 120 12.50 19.10 5.28
C ARG A 120 12.84 18.34 6.55
N GLY A 121 12.23 17.17 6.71
CA GLY A 121 12.59 16.13 7.68
C GLY A 121 12.53 14.80 6.95
N ILE A 122 13.63 14.47 6.28
CA ILE A 122 13.78 13.36 5.33
C ILE A 122 15.02 12.57 5.75
N GLU A 123 15.10 11.26 5.45
CA GLU A 123 16.27 10.43 5.78
C GLU A 123 17.58 11.08 5.33
N GLU A 124 18.61 11.00 6.18
CA GLU A 124 19.93 11.55 5.91
C GLU A 124 20.66 10.80 4.78
N PRO A 125 21.29 11.52 3.81
CA PRO A 125 21.94 10.88 2.67
C PRO A 125 23.11 9.98 3.07
N GLN A 126 23.19 8.80 2.44
CA GLN A 126 24.36 7.93 2.53
C GLN A 126 24.81 7.46 1.14
N SER A 127 26.13 7.25 0.99
CA SER A 127 26.68 6.72 -0.26
C SER A 127 26.41 5.23 -0.41
N TYR A 128 25.65 4.88 -1.46
CA TYR A 128 25.43 3.51 -1.94
C TYR A 128 25.57 3.48 -3.49
N PRO A 129 26.80 3.49 -4.03
CA PRO A 129 27.04 3.69 -5.47
C PRO A 129 26.24 2.72 -6.36
N PRO A 130 25.52 3.21 -7.38
CA PRO A 130 25.65 4.52 -8.04
C PRO A 130 24.84 5.67 -7.41
N TYR A 131 24.31 5.50 -6.20
CA TYR A 131 23.51 6.49 -5.47
C TYR A 131 24.30 7.13 -4.32
N ASP A 132 23.91 8.35 -3.95
CA ASP A 132 24.50 9.13 -2.86
C ASP A 132 23.50 9.74 -1.86
N GLY A 133 22.21 9.45 -2.05
CA GLY A 133 21.16 9.60 -1.04
C GLY A 133 20.06 8.55 -1.24
N TRP A 134 19.25 8.34 -0.20
CA TRP A 134 18.15 7.37 -0.18
C TRP A 134 16.85 8.04 -0.63
N ASP A 135 16.05 8.50 0.33
CA ASP A 135 14.95 9.43 0.16
C ASP A 135 15.41 10.81 -0.35
N GLY A 136 14.51 11.51 -1.03
CA GLY A 136 14.75 12.92 -1.30
C GLY A 136 13.66 13.62 -2.09
N CYS A 137 13.94 14.88 -2.38
CA CYS A 137 13.04 15.74 -3.12
C CYS A 137 13.77 16.61 -4.14
N ASN A 138 13.11 16.90 -5.26
CA ASN A 138 13.62 17.82 -6.28
C ASN A 138 12.50 18.64 -6.93
N VAL A 139 12.92 19.64 -7.70
CA VAL A 139 12.03 20.49 -8.49
C VAL A 139 12.25 20.17 -9.96
N ARG A 140 11.16 19.99 -10.69
CA ARG A 140 11.18 19.67 -12.12
C ARG A 140 10.39 20.69 -12.92
N ILE A 141 10.76 20.88 -14.17
CA ILE A 141 10.04 21.73 -15.13
C ILE A 141 9.56 20.91 -16.32
N SER A 142 8.41 21.26 -16.84
CA SER A 142 7.87 20.76 -18.11
C SER A 142 7.58 21.92 -19.05
N THR A 143 7.89 21.76 -20.34
CA THR A 143 7.62 22.73 -21.41
C THR A 143 6.62 22.19 -22.45
N ASP A 144 5.98 21.05 -22.15
CA ASP A 144 5.10 20.31 -23.07
C ASP A 144 3.72 19.98 -22.45
N GLY A 145 3.28 20.75 -21.45
CA GLY A 145 2.00 20.55 -20.75
C GLY A 145 2.03 19.47 -19.65
N GLY A 146 3.22 19.00 -19.25
CA GLY A 146 3.41 17.97 -18.23
C GLY A 146 3.58 16.55 -18.78
N ASN A 147 3.80 16.39 -20.09
CA ASN A 147 4.05 15.08 -20.71
C ASN A 147 5.48 14.58 -20.42
N THR A 148 6.47 15.49 -20.38
CA THR A 148 7.84 15.20 -19.95
C THR A 148 8.31 16.23 -18.93
N TRP A 149 9.25 15.81 -18.06
CA TRP A 149 9.75 16.59 -16.94
C TRP A 149 11.27 16.50 -16.88
N THR A 150 11.93 17.64 -16.62
CA THR A 150 13.38 17.73 -16.43
C THR A 150 13.66 18.29 -15.04
N VAL A 151 14.54 17.65 -14.26
CA VAL A 151 15.01 18.20 -12.97
C VAL A 151 15.80 19.49 -13.25
N ILE A 152 15.47 20.56 -12.53
CA ILE A 152 16.18 21.85 -12.61
C ILE A 152 17.11 22.02 -11.42
N GLU A 153 18.25 22.67 -11.62
CA GLU A 153 19.22 22.91 -10.54
C GLU A 153 18.90 24.22 -9.78
N PRO A 154 18.87 24.22 -8.44
CA PRO A 154 18.69 25.42 -7.63
C PRO A 154 19.93 26.33 -7.69
N ASP A 155 19.71 27.66 -7.66
CA ASP A 155 20.77 28.62 -7.34
C ASP A 155 21.16 28.54 -5.86
N TYR A 156 20.18 28.25 -4.99
CA TYR A 156 20.35 28.07 -3.55
C TYR A 156 19.12 27.40 -2.90
N PRO A 157 19.29 26.51 -1.90
CA PRO A 157 20.52 25.77 -1.60
C PRO A 157 20.82 24.75 -2.71
N GLU A 158 22.10 24.51 -3.03
CA GLU A 158 22.52 23.46 -3.97
C GLU A 158 21.98 22.08 -3.57
N TYR A 159 21.75 21.18 -4.53
CA TYR A 159 21.38 19.79 -4.23
C TYR A 159 22.54 19.07 -3.50
N ASN A 160 22.21 18.36 -2.41
CA ASN A 160 23.20 17.64 -1.60
C ASN A 160 23.40 16.18 -2.05
N CYS A 161 22.51 15.66 -2.91
CA CYS A 161 22.61 14.35 -3.55
C CYS A 161 22.66 14.54 -5.07
N SER A 162 23.61 13.88 -5.73
CA SER A 162 23.70 13.85 -7.20
C SER A 162 22.90 12.69 -7.82
N SER A 163 22.52 11.70 -7.02
CA SER A 163 21.87 10.47 -7.46
C SER A 163 21.06 9.84 -6.31
N LEU A 164 19.77 10.15 -6.24
CA LEU A 164 18.84 9.61 -5.23
C LEU A 164 18.38 8.19 -5.58
N TYR A 165 18.45 7.28 -4.61
CA TYR A 165 18.04 5.87 -4.75
C TYR A 165 16.52 5.74 -4.94
N SER A 166 15.74 6.49 -4.18
CA SER A 166 14.27 6.54 -4.26
C SER A 166 13.75 6.81 -5.68
N PHE A 167 14.17 7.91 -6.31
CA PHE A 167 13.80 8.15 -7.72
C PHE A 167 14.43 7.13 -8.68
N GLY A 168 15.72 6.80 -8.47
CA GLY A 168 16.53 6.12 -9.47
C GLY A 168 16.39 4.60 -9.52
N TYR A 169 16.51 3.92 -8.39
CA TYR A 169 16.36 2.47 -8.29
C TYR A 169 14.89 2.08 -8.07
N GLU A 170 14.29 2.61 -7.00
CA GLU A 170 12.95 2.22 -6.56
C GLU A 170 11.88 2.63 -7.59
N HIS A 171 11.85 3.89 -8.00
CA HIS A 171 10.91 4.36 -9.04
C HIS A 171 11.46 4.34 -10.48
N GLY A 172 12.59 3.64 -10.70
CA GLY A 172 13.06 3.26 -12.03
C GLY A 172 13.54 4.39 -12.96
N GLU A 173 13.79 5.61 -12.47
CA GLU A 173 14.34 6.69 -13.30
C GLU A 173 15.84 6.50 -13.65
N GLY A 174 16.52 5.59 -12.97
CA GLY A 174 17.96 5.33 -13.09
C GLY A 174 18.85 6.29 -12.28
N PRO A 175 20.17 6.05 -12.25
CA PRO A 175 21.10 6.88 -11.50
C PRO A 175 21.29 8.26 -12.11
N GLY A 176 21.63 9.24 -11.27
CA GLY A 176 21.88 10.63 -11.68
C GLY A 176 20.65 11.53 -11.63
N VAL A 177 19.62 11.17 -10.84
CA VAL A 177 18.53 12.08 -10.46
C VAL A 177 18.96 12.85 -9.20
N PRO A 178 19.32 14.14 -9.29
CA PRO A 178 19.76 14.91 -8.14
C PRO A 178 18.57 15.38 -7.30
N GLY A 179 18.87 15.82 -6.07
CA GLY A 179 17.86 16.39 -5.17
C GLY A 179 18.43 16.74 -3.80
N TRP A 180 17.54 17.17 -2.91
CA TRP A 180 17.84 17.28 -1.48
C TRP A 180 17.31 16.06 -0.72
N GLY A 181 18.20 15.30 -0.12
CA GLY A 181 17.90 14.39 1.00
C GLY A 181 18.22 15.05 2.35
N GLY A 182 17.94 14.35 3.44
CA GLY A 182 18.21 14.82 4.80
C GLY A 182 17.29 15.95 5.26
N SER A 183 17.51 16.38 6.49
CA SER A 183 16.70 17.43 7.13
C SER A 183 17.20 18.85 6.78
N SER A 184 16.29 19.82 6.74
CA SER A 184 16.68 21.24 6.62
C SER A 184 17.50 21.66 7.86
N PRO A 185 18.43 22.62 7.74
CA PRO A 185 19.33 22.99 8.84
C PRO A 185 18.59 23.33 10.14
N GLY A 186 18.77 22.49 11.17
CA GLY A 186 18.11 22.65 12.48
C GLY A 186 16.61 22.34 12.50
N PHE A 187 16.09 21.64 11.47
CA PHE A 187 14.65 21.41 11.22
C PHE A 187 13.84 22.71 11.15
N ASP A 188 14.44 23.78 10.61
CA ASP A 188 13.81 25.09 10.40
C ASP A 188 13.64 25.39 8.89
N TRP A 189 12.96 26.49 8.58
CA TRP A 189 12.66 26.92 7.22
C TRP A 189 13.86 27.60 6.55
N GLU A 190 14.18 27.17 5.32
CA GLU A 190 15.23 27.74 4.47
C GLU A 190 14.65 28.33 3.18
N ALA A 191 15.28 29.37 2.63
CA ALA A 191 14.84 30.00 1.38
C ALA A 191 15.43 29.27 0.17
N VAL A 192 14.63 29.13 -0.88
CA VAL A 192 14.96 28.41 -2.11
C VAL A 192 14.82 29.33 -3.33
N GLN A 193 15.76 29.24 -4.26
CA GLN A 193 15.74 29.99 -5.52
C GLN A 193 16.23 29.13 -6.69
N PHE A 194 15.54 29.25 -7.82
CA PHE A 194 15.93 28.70 -9.12
C PHE A 194 15.87 29.80 -10.18
N ASN A 195 16.91 29.92 -11.01
CA ASN A 195 16.90 30.79 -12.18
C ASN A 195 16.12 30.12 -13.33
N LEU A 196 15.02 30.75 -13.76
CA LEU A 196 14.17 30.26 -14.86
C LEU A 196 14.41 30.99 -16.19
N SER A 197 15.46 31.81 -16.30
CA SER A 197 15.67 32.70 -17.47
C SER A 197 15.78 31.97 -18.81
N ASP A 198 16.27 30.73 -18.83
CA ASP A 198 16.33 29.90 -20.05
C ASP A 198 14.94 29.46 -20.55
N TYR A 199 13.92 29.57 -19.68
CA TYR A 199 12.51 29.29 -19.97
C TYR A 199 11.68 30.56 -20.18
N ALA A 200 12.30 31.75 -20.22
CA ALA A 200 11.62 33.01 -20.49
C ALA A 200 10.79 32.96 -21.78
N GLU A 201 9.58 33.55 -21.74
CA GLU A 201 8.59 33.53 -22.83
C GLU A 201 8.06 32.14 -23.24
N GLN A 202 8.49 31.06 -22.58
CA GLN A 202 7.91 29.72 -22.74
C GLN A 202 6.68 29.54 -21.83
N THR A 203 5.84 28.56 -22.17
CA THR A 203 4.76 28.09 -21.32
C THR A 203 5.19 26.81 -20.62
N VAL A 204 5.11 26.79 -19.29
CA VAL A 204 5.70 25.75 -18.45
C VAL A 204 4.76 25.25 -17.35
N LYS A 205 5.09 24.10 -16.78
CA LYS A 205 4.64 23.68 -15.44
C LYS A 205 5.86 23.46 -14.53
N ILE A 206 5.72 23.75 -13.24
CA ILE A 206 6.68 23.43 -12.19
C ILE A 206 6.13 22.27 -11.35
N ARG A 207 6.99 21.32 -10.98
CA ARG A 207 6.69 20.17 -10.13
C ARG A 207 7.61 20.15 -8.93
N TRP A 208 7.04 20.00 -7.74
CA TRP A 208 7.73 19.62 -6.52
C TRP A 208 7.53 18.11 -6.35
N ALA A 209 8.60 17.34 -6.51
CA ALA A 209 8.58 15.88 -6.41
C ALA A 209 9.30 15.43 -5.14
N PHE A 210 8.68 14.54 -4.38
CA PHE A 210 9.29 13.76 -3.32
C PHE A 210 9.27 12.28 -3.69
N ALA A 211 10.31 11.54 -3.32
CA ALA A 211 10.27 10.09 -3.28
C ALA A 211 10.96 9.53 -2.02
N SER A 212 10.44 8.40 -1.52
CA SER A 212 11.08 7.59 -0.48
C SER A 212 11.50 6.21 -1.01
N ASP A 213 12.46 5.60 -0.32
CA ASP A 213 12.95 4.25 -0.59
C ASP A 213 12.15 3.18 0.21
N PRO A 214 12.51 1.88 0.11
CA PRO A 214 11.84 0.79 0.83
C PRO A 214 12.14 0.62 2.33
N ALA A 215 12.98 1.45 2.96
CA ALA A 215 13.76 1.01 4.12
C ALA A 215 13.70 1.85 5.40
N TYR A 216 13.45 3.17 5.33
CA TYR A 216 13.52 4.02 6.52
C TYR A 216 12.63 5.27 6.45
N CYS A 217 11.54 5.28 7.21
CA CYS A 217 10.58 6.38 7.19
C CYS A 217 10.11 6.82 8.59
N THR A 218 8.96 7.52 8.66
CA THR A 218 8.43 8.08 9.91
C THR A 218 8.09 7.04 10.98
N THR A 219 7.91 5.76 10.61
CA THR A 219 7.73 4.66 11.57
C THR A 219 8.99 4.37 12.37
N ASP A 220 10.16 4.62 11.79
CA ASP A 220 11.47 4.32 12.35
C ASP A 220 12.09 5.54 13.05
N ASP A 221 11.85 6.74 12.51
CA ASP A 221 12.13 8.00 13.18
C ASP A 221 10.98 9.02 13.00
N SER A 222 10.21 9.20 14.09
CA SER A 222 9.12 10.19 14.19
C SER A 222 9.51 11.66 14.00
N THR A 223 10.80 11.99 13.86
CA THR A 223 11.27 13.33 13.48
C THR A 223 11.27 13.56 11.97
N LEU A 224 11.18 12.48 11.18
CA LEU A 224 10.99 12.53 9.73
C LEU A 224 9.52 12.87 9.45
N PHE A 225 9.28 14.02 8.80
CA PHE A 225 7.95 14.51 8.44
C PHE A 225 7.76 14.76 6.94
N GLY A 226 8.76 14.45 6.10
CA GLY A 226 8.71 14.68 4.67
C GLY A 226 9.09 16.11 4.30
N TRP A 227 8.29 16.75 3.44
CA TRP A 227 8.64 18.03 2.83
C TRP A 227 7.54 19.07 2.93
N GLN A 228 7.88 20.27 3.37
CA GLN A 228 6.98 21.42 3.51
C GLN A 228 7.50 22.57 2.66
N ILE A 229 6.61 23.26 1.95
CA ILE A 229 6.92 24.46 1.14
C ILE A 229 5.86 25.56 1.33
N ASP A 230 6.30 26.81 1.22
CA ASP A 230 5.43 27.98 1.36
C ASP A 230 5.98 29.20 0.59
N ASN A 231 5.20 30.26 0.47
CA ASN A 231 5.52 31.52 -0.24
C ASN A 231 6.13 31.27 -1.63
N ILE A 232 5.49 30.38 -2.39
CA ILE A 232 5.83 30.10 -3.77
C ILE A 232 5.57 31.35 -4.60
N ASP A 233 6.58 31.80 -5.34
CA ASP A 233 6.48 32.77 -6.44
C ASP A 233 7.13 32.18 -7.68
N ILE A 234 6.38 32.11 -8.77
CA ILE A 234 6.85 31.68 -10.09
C ILE A 234 6.92 32.92 -10.97
N ALA A 235 8.12 33.49 -11.10
CA ALA A 235 8.45 34.62 -11.96
C ALA A 235 7.55 35.86 -11.79
N GLY A 236 6.93 36.06 -10.63
CA GLY A 236 5.95 37.11 -10.36
C GLY A 236 4.64 37.01 -11.17
N VAL A 237 4.40 35.89 -11.86
CA VAL A 237 3.14 35.64 -12.63
C VAL A 237 2.17 34.72 -11.90
N PHE A 238 2.66 33.93 -10.94
CA PHE A 238 1.85 33.09 -10.06
C PHE A 238 2.47 33.10 -8.66
N SER A 239 1.62 33.10 -7.63
CA SER A 239 2.04 33.02 -6.24
C SER A 239 1.09 32.16 -5.41
N SER A 240 1.62 31.35 -4.49
CA SER A 240 0.83 30.56 -3.54
C SER A 240 1.48 30.51 -2.16
N ASN A 241 0.64 30.62 -1.15
CA ASN A 241 1.01 30.46 0.26
C ASN A 241 0.08 29.45 0.97
N ALA A 242 -0.49 28.51 0.20
CA ALA A 242 -1.41 27.47 0.65
C ALA A 242 -2.71 27.97 1.33
N GLU A 243 -3.08 29.24 1.11
CA GLU A 243 -4.21 29.91 1.78
C GLU A 243 -5.30 30.35 0.80
N GLY A 244 -6.50 29.77 0.96
CA GLY A 244 -7.67 30.14 0.20
C GLY A 244 -7.83 29.34 -1.09
N ASP A 245 -8.06 30.04 -2.20
CA ASP A 245 -8.40 29.47 -3.52
C ASP A 245 -7.18 29.16 -4.40
N ASP A 246 -5.98 29.65 -4.05
CA ASP A 246 -4.71 29.25 -4.69
C ASP A 246 -4.48 27.73 -4.67
N THR A 247 -5.02 27.06 -3.64
CA THR A 247 -5.04 25.60 -3.46
C THR A 247 -5.77 24.83 -4.57
N LEU A 248 -6.63 25.50 -5.35
CA LEU A 248 -7.39 24.89 -6.44
C LEU A 248 -6.65 24.89 -7.78
N GLU A 249 -5.57 25.67 -7.91
CA GLU A 249 -4.81 25.77 -9.17
C GLU A 249 -3.74 24.68 -9.31
N PHE A 250 -3.31 24.09 -8.19
CA PHE A 250 -2.37 22.96 -8.18
C PHE A 250 -3.05 21.62 -8.43
N THR A 251 -2.33 20.74 -9.13
CA THR A 251 -2.66 19.31 -9.23
C THR A 251 -1.70 18.48 -8.40
N ARG A 252 -2.19 17.42 -7.75
CA ARG A 252 -1.42 16.55 -6.85
C ARG A 252 -1.68 15.09 -7.17
N ALA A 253 -0.65 14.25 -7.11
CA ALA A 253 -0.74 12.83 -7.44
C ALA A 253 0.31 11.98 -6.69
N SER A 254 -0.03 10.72 -6.46
CA SER A 254 1.00 9.66 -6.37
C SER A 254 1.44 9.30 -7.80
N LEU A 255 2.73 9.05 -7.99
CA LEU A 255 3.30 8.48 -9.22
C LEU A 255 3.77 7.04 -9.05
N VAL A 256 3.58 6.46 -7.86
CA VAL A 256 3.73 5.01 -7.64
C VAL A 256 2.74 4.30 -8.58
N PRO A 257 3.16 3.31 -9.39
CA PRO A 257 2.24 2.53 -10.20
C PRO A 257 1.23 1.80 -9.32
N VAL A 258 -0.01 2.29 -9.30
CA VAL A 258 -1.10 1.57 -8.63
C VAL A 258 -1.56 0.43 -9.55
N ALA A 259 -1.59 -0.78 -9.03
CA ALA A 259 -2.15 -1.91 -9.76
C ALA A 259 -3.68 -1.74 -9.92
N GLY A 260 -4.33 -1.12 -8.93
CA GLY A 260 -5.75 -0.87 -8.92
C GLY A 260 -6.53 -1.89 -8.09
N GLN A 261 -7.67 -1.46 -7.58
CA GLN A 261 -8.68 -2.30 -6.94
C GLN A 261 -9.30 -3.22 -8.00
N ILE A 262 -9.02 -4.54 -7.95
CA ILE A 262 -9.51 -5.55 -8.91
C ILE A 262 -10.39 -6.66 -8.33
N TRP A 263 -10.51 -6.77 -6.99
CA TRP A 263 -11.62 -7.53 -6.38
C TRP A 263 -12.97 -7.10 -6.96
N HIS A 264 -13.79 -8.06 -7.40
CA HIS A 264 -15.13 -7.82 -7.91
C HIS A 264 -16.01 -9.06 -7.79
N LEU A 265 -17.33 -8.88 -7.88
CA LEU A 265 -18.29 -9.97 -8.02
C LEU A 265 -18.20 -10.57 -9.43
N ALA A 266 -18.05 -11.89 -9.51
CA ALA A 266 -18.02 -12.65 -10.75
C ALA A 266 -18.92 -13.90 -10.65
N GLU A 267 -19.10 -14.62 -11.77
CA GLU A 267 -19.78 -15.92 -11.79
C GLU A 267 -18.80 -17.05 -12.13
N ASP A 268 -18.80 -18.14 -11.36
CA ASP A 268 -18.18 -19.42 -11.72
C ASP A 268 -19.20 -20.57 -11.60
N PRO A 269 -19.59 -21.23 -12.70
CA PRO A 269 -20.55 -22.34 -12.66
C PRO A 269 -20.01 -23.62 -11.99
N THR A 270 -18.73 -23.62 -11.60
CA THR A 270 -18.11 -24.69 -10.80
C THR A 270 -17.98 -24.34 -9.32
N ALA A 271 -18.41 -23.15 -8.90
CA ALA A 271 -18.43 -22.71 -7.51
C ALA A 271 -19.17 -23.72 -6.60
N PRO A 272 -18.76 -23.84 -5.33
CA PRO A 272 -19.33 -24.83 -4.42
C PRO A 272 -20.55 -24.30 -3.63
N SER A 273 -20.70 -22.97 -3.55
CA SER A 273 -21.92 -22.18 -3.38
C SER A 273 -22.79 -22.26 -4.67
N PRO A 274 -23.88 -21.49 -4.83
CA PRO A 274 -24.35 -21.12 -6.16
C PRO A 274 -23.31 -20.23 -6.89
N THR A 275 -23.64 -19.62 -8.02
CA THR A 275 -22.61 -19.24 -9.00
C THR A 275 -21.81 -17.97 -8.70
N HIS A 276 -22.26 -17.08 -7.81
CA HIS A 276 -21.56 -15.82 -7.53
C HIS A 276 -20.32 -16.05 -6.66
N ILE A 277 -19.24 -15.34 -6.95
CA ILE A 277 -17.96 -15.40 -6.22
C ILE A 277 -17.33 -14.00 -6.11
N MET A 278 -16.37 -13.84 -5.20
CA MET A 278 -15.42 -12.73 -5.26
C MET A 278 -14.16 -13.16 -6.03
N SER A 279 -13.74 -12.34 -7.00
CA SER A 279 -12.59 -12.61 -7.86
C SER A 279 -11.61 -11.45 -7.81
N CYS A 280 -10.34 -11.74 -7.49
CA CYS A 280 -9.22 -10.80 -7.59
C CYS A 280 -8.47 -11.04 -8.92
N ALA A 281 -9.16 -10.84 -10.04
CA ALA A 281 -8.58 -11.08 -11.37
C ALA A 281 -9.26 -10.24 -12.47
N THR A 282 -8.48 -9.58 -13.32
CA THR A 282 -8.95 -8.93 -14.55
C THR A 282 -8.65 -9.83 -15.76
N ASN A 283 -9.67 -10.14 -16.58
CA ASN A 283 -9.53 -11.00 -17.78
C ASN A 283 -8.89 -12.39 -17.53
N GLY A 284 -8.91 -12.90 -16.30
CA GLY A 284 -8.26 -14.16 -15.96
C GLY A 284 -6.78 -14.07 -15.58
N THR A 285 -6.34 -12.92 -15.10
CA THR A 285 -5.05 -12.75 -14.42
C THR A 285 -5.21 -11.71 -13.32
N TYR A 286 -4.39 -11.74 -12.28
CA TYR A 286 -4.18 -10.54 -11.45
C TYR A 286 -3.22 -9.59 -12.18
N LEU A 287 -2.97 -8.41 -11.60
CA LEU A 287 -2.05 -7.40 -12.13
C LEU A 287 -0.75 -7.46 -11.32
N PRO A 288 0.41 -7.08 -11.89
CA PRO A 288 1.67 -6.97 -11.14
C PRO A 288 1.64 -5.76 -10.19
N ASN A 289 2.51 -5.78 -9.16
CA ASN A 289 2.59 -4.83 -8.06
C ASN A 289 1.26 -4.62 -7.30
N LEU A 290 0.46 -5.68 -7.17
CA LEU A 290 -0.85 -5.62 -6.52
C LEU A 290 -0.73 -5.77 -5.00
N VAL A 291 -1.44 -4.93 -4.26
CA VAL A 291 -1.75 -5.15 -2.84
C VAL A 291 -3.23 -4.81 -2.65
N ASP A 292 -4.12 -5.73 -3.03
CA ASP A 292 -5.57 -5.49 -3.09
C ASP A 292 -6.33 -6.44 -2.15
N ALA A 293 -7.23 -5.88 -1.35
CA ALA A 293 -7.89 -6.57 -0.26
C ALA A 293 -9.42 -6.52 -0.35
N MET A 294 -10.06 -7.64 -0.03
CA MET A 294 -11.46 -7.64 0.38
C MET A 294 -11.54 -7.77 1.90
N VAL A 295 -12.33 -6.89 2.52
CA VAL A 295 -12.49 -6.77 3.98
C VAL A 295 -13.95 -6.99 4.32
N SER A 296 -14.23 -7.88 5.28
CA SER A 296 -15.59 -8.16 5.75
C SER A 296 -16.17 -6.99 6.56
N PRO A 297 -17.50 -6.91 6.73
CA PRO A 297 -18.08 -6.17 7.84
C PRO A 297 -17.59 -6.74 9.18
N PHE A 298 -17.80 -6.00 10.28
CA PHE A 298 -17.61 -6.53 11.63
C PHE A 298 -18.62 -7.67 11.90
N ILE A 299 -18.09 -8.83 12.27
CA ILE A 299 -18.82 -10.05 12.59
C ILE A 299 -18.71 -10.29 14.09
N HIS A 300 -19.85 -10.29 14.78
CA HIS A 300 -19.89 -10.59 16.22
C HIS A 300 -19.69 -12.09 16.45
N LEU A 301 -18.73 -12.41 17.31
CA LEU A 301 -18.35 -13.77 17.67
C LEU A 301 -19.13 -14.26 18.91
N PRO A 302 -19.54 -15.53 18.95
CA PRO A 302 -20.21 -16.11 20.11
C PRO A 302 -19.22 -16.33 21.27
N GLU A 303 -19.74 -16.36 22.50
CA GLU A 303 -18.95 -16.71 23.69
C GLU A 303 -18.83 -18.24 23.80
N VAL A 304 -17.81 -18.81 23.15
CA VAL A 304 -17.52 -20.25 23.06
C VAL A 304 -16.02 -20.53 23.20
N GLU A 305 -15.66 -21.76 23.51
CA GLU A 305 -14.27 -22.14 23.85
C GLU A 305 -13.32 -22.31 22.64
N GLU A 306 -13.82 -22.30 21.39
CA GLU A 306 -13.02 -22.40 20.14
C GLU A 306 -13.69 -21.55 19.05
N ILE A 307 -12.93 -20.89 18.16
CA ILE A 307 -13.47 -20.15 17.01
C ILE A 307 -12.59 -20.32 15.77
N TYR A 308 -13.16 -20.76 14.65
CA TYR A 308 -12.44 -20.92 13.38
C TYR A 308 -13.13 -20.15 12.24
N ALA A 309 -12.35 -19.66 11.30
CA ALA A 309 -12.82 -19.15 10.01
C ALA A 309 -12.23 -19.96 8.86
N THR A 310 -12.99 -20.15 7.79
CA THR A 310 -12.52 -20.80 6.56
C THR A 310 -13.27 -20.28 5.36
N PHE A 311 -12.70 -20.47 4.19
CA PHE A 311 -13.30 -20.18 2.90
C PHE A 311 -12.88 -21.27 1.90
N TYR A 312 -13.37 -21.22 0.66
CA TYR A 312 -12.87 -22.06 -0.42
C TYR A 312 -12.10 -21.21 -1.43
N LEU A 313 -11.21 -21.87 -2.14
CA LEU A 313 -10.16 -21.31 -2.98
C LEU A 313 -10.05 -22.11 -4.28
N LYS A 314 -9.61 -21.45 -5.34
CA LYS A 314 -9.34 -22.06 -6.65
C LYS A 314 -8.26 -21.25 -7.37
N GLY A 315 -7.46 -21.90 -8.20
CA GLY A 315 -6.54 -21.26 -9.14
C GLY A 315 -5.08 -21.20 -8.68
N ASN A 316 -4.39 -20.11 -8.99
CA ASN A 316 -2.95 -20.09 -9.21
C ASN A 316 -2.38 -18.67 -9.08
N MET A 317 -1.24 -18.61 -8.38
CA MET A 317 -0.32 -17.49 -8.23
C MET A 317 1.08 -18.14 -8.18
N ASN A 318 1.39 -18.86 -9.27
CA ASN A 318 2.59 -19.69 -9.38
C ASN A 318 3.79 -18.78 -9.65
N ASP A 319 4.42 -18.34 -8.57
CA ASP A 319 5.71 -17.66 -8.60
C ASP A 319 6.87 -18.64 -8.32
N HIS A 320 8.02 -18.37 -8.92
CA HIS A 320 9.23 -19.18 -8.82
C HIS A 320 10.44 -18.42 -8.25
N ASP A 321 10.27 -17.15 -7.88
CA ASP A 321 11.30 -16.35 -7.23
C ASP A 321 11.45 -16.68 -5.73
N GLN A 322 12.26 -15.89 -5.03
CA GLN A 322 12.59 -16.12 -3.62
C GLN A 322 11.85 -15.13 -2.72
N PHE A 323 10.98 -15.65 -1.87
CA PHE A 323 10.33 -14.90 -0.80
C PHE A 323 11.32 -13.96 -0.06
N PRO A 324 11.01 -12.67 0.12
CA PRO A 324 9.69 -12.04 0.01
C PRO A 324 9.20 -11.71 -1.43
N ASN A 325 10.07 -11.82 -2.43
CA ASN A 325 9.71 -11.60 -3.84
C ASN A 325 9.01 -12.87 -4.36
N VAL A 326 7.73 -13.02 -4.03
CA VAL A 326 6.81 -13.98 -4.65
C VAL A 326 5.38 -13.44 -4.58
N ASP A 327 4.52 -13.83 -5.52
CA ASP A 327 3.08 -13.62 -5.43
C ASP A 327 2.42 -14.51 -4.34
N TYR A 328 1.65 -13.94 -3.41
CA TYR A 328 0.97 -14.68 -2.33
C TYR A 328 -0.33 -14.01 -1.88
N PHE A 329 -1.12 -14.70 -1.03
CA PHE A 329 -2.22 -14.07 -0.31
C PHE A 329 -2.04 -14.20 1.21
N ALA A 330 -2.57 -13.24 1.95
CA ALA A 330 -2.65 -13.26 3.41
C ALA A 330 -4.11 -13.38 3.84
N PHE A 331 -4.40 -14.21 4.84
CA PHE A 331 -5.68 -14.22 5.56
C PHE A 331 -5.46 -13.64 6.95
N GLN A 332 -6.21 -12.60 7.29
CA GLN A 332 -5.96 -11.75 8.46
C GLN A 332 -7.27 -11.34 9.15
N LEU A 333 -7.18 -11.00 10.43
CA LEU A 333 -8.28 -10.50 11.26
C LEU A 333 -7.94 -9.16 11.91
N SER A 334 -8.95 -8.40 12.33
CA SER A 334 -8.80 -7.18 13.12
C SER A 334 -9.93 -7.02 14.14
N PRO A 335 -9.62 -6.76 15.43
CA PRO A 335 -10.62 -6.46 16.45
C PRO A 335 -11.07 -4.98 16.47
N ASP A 336 -10.34 -4.06 15.82
CA ASP A 336 -10.61 -2.62 15.85
C ASP A 336 -10.73 -1.97 14.46
N GLY A 337 -10.48 -2.71 13.38
CA GLY A 337 -10.50 -2.24 11.99
C GLY A 337 -9.23 -1.53 11.52
N THR A 338 -8.22 -1.39 12.40
CA THR A 338 -6.97 -0.65 12.15
C THR A 338 -5.72 -1.50 12.32
N GLN A 339 -5.63 -2.32 13.38
CA GLN A 339 -4.54 -3.27 13.60
C GLN A 339 -4.93 -4.65 13.06
N TRP A 340 -4.08 -5.24 12.22
CA TRP A 340 -4.33 -6.51 11.55
C TRP A 340 -3.35 -7.60 12.00
N PHE A 341 -3.90 -8.76 12.35
CA PHE A 341 -3.17 -9.96 12.76
C PHE A 341 -3.35 -11.07 11.71
N TYR A 342 -2.34 -11.91 11.53
CA TYR A 342 -2.45 -13.09 10.68
C TYR A 342 -3.32 -14.14 11.35
N ILE A 343 -4.13 -14.86 10.57
CA ILE A 343 -4.98 -15.94 11.11
C ILE A 343 -4.16 -17.02 11.82
N SER A 344 -2.90 -17.24 11.38
CA SER A 344 -1.92 -18.14 11.99
C SER A 344 -1.34 -17.68 13.32
N ASN A 345 -1.52 -16.41 13.66
CA ASN A 345 -1.02 -15.76 14.86
C ASN A 345 -2.05 -14.70 15.28
N PRO A 346 -3.26 -15.11 15.71
CA PRO A 346 -4.39 -14.21 15.89
C PRO A 346 -4.13 -13.17 16.99
N ASN A 347 -3.23 -13.47 17.93
CA ASN A 347 -2.83 -12.58 19.03
C ASN A 347 -1.71 -11.59 18.67
N GLY A 348 -1.04 -11.79 17.52
CA GLY A 348 0.21 -11.10 17.21
C GLY A 348 1.31 -11.38 18.26
N ASP A 349 1.36 -12.59 18.81
CA ASP A 349 2.46 -12.97 19.70
C ASP A 349 3.76 -12.82 18.90
N PRO A 350 4.73 -12.03 19.38
CA PRO A 350 5.95 -11.81 18.62
C PRO A 350 6.71 -13.11 18.36
N ASP A 351 6.60 -14.15 19.18
CA ASP A 351 7.41 -15.37 19.05
C ASP A 351 6.79 -16.48 18.19
N ASP A 352 5.53 -16.32 17.79
CA ASP A 352 4.83 -17.19 16.84
C ASP A 352 5.12 -16.85 15.36
N ILE A 353 4.57 -17.65 14.44
CA ILE A 353 4.80 -17.55 12.99
C ILE A 353 3.55 -16.98 12.30
N ASN A 354 3.76 -15.91 11.54
CA ASN A 354 2.78 -15.41 10.57
C ASN A 354 2.91 -16.23 9.27
N TYR A 355 1.81 -16.79 8.77
CA TYR A 355 1.78 -17.48 7.49
C TYR A 355 1.14 -16.62 6.39
N VAL A 356 1.76 -16.67 5.22
CA VAL A 356 1.19 -16.28 3.94
C VAL A 356 1.12 -17.49 3.03
N TYR A 357 0.21 -17.48 2.06
CA TYR A 357 -0.24 -18.69 1.40
C TYR A 357 -0.01 -18.58 -0.12
N LEU A 358 0.72 -19.54 -0.68
CA LEU A 358 0.79 -19.69 -2.14
C LEU A 358 -0.39 -20.52 -2.61
N LEU A 359 -1.11 -19.99 -3.58
CA LEU A 359 -2.18 -20.68 -4.28
C LEU A 359 -1.58 -21.29 -5.54
N THR A 360 -1.23 -22.58 -5.55
CA THR A 360 -0.53 -23.21 -6.69
C THR A 360 -1.36 -24.33 -7.32
N ASP A 361 -1.56 -24.25 -8.65
CA ASP A 361 -2.24 -25.25 -9.50
C ASP A 361 -3.61 -25.78 -8.99
N ALA A 362 -4.34 -25.00 -8.19
CA ALA A 362 -5.62 -25.38 -7.60
C ALA A 362 -6.79 -25.31 -8.61
N SER A 363 -6.72 -26.05 -9.71
CA SER A 363 -7.71 -26.05 -10.79
C SER A 363 -9.16 -26.38 -10.37
N GLU A 364 -9.37 -26.92 -9.17
CA GLU A 364 -10.67 -27.22 -8.55
C GLU A 364 -10.82 -26.47 -7.22
N TRP A 365 -12.07 -26.19 -6.82
CA TRP A 365 -12.39 -25.55 -5.56
C TRP A 365 -12.05 -26.42 -4.34
N PHE A 366 -11.22 -25.92 -3.42
CA PHE A 366 -10.82 -26.59 -2.18
C PHE A 366 -11.02 -25.70 -0.95
N SER A 367 -11.22 -26.27 0.25
CA SER A 367 -11.30 -25.49 1.50
C SER A 367 -9.91 -25.02 1.94
N PHE A 368 -9.77 -23.76 2.35
CA PHE A 368 -8.53 -23.18 2.88
C PHE A 368 -7.89 -24.07 3.96
N ILE A 369 -8.67 -24.45 4.99
CA ILE A 369 -8.21 -25.33 6.08
C ILE A 369 -7.74 -26.71 5.56
N GLU A 370 -8.46 -27.30 4.59
CA GLU A 370 -8.08 -28.60 4.01
C GLU A 370 -6.82 -28.52 3.13
N GLY A 371 -6.61 -27.39 2.45
CA GLY A 371 -5.49 -27.20 1.51
C GLY A 371 -4.16 -26.86 2.17
N TYR A 372 -4.19 -26.06 3.25
CA TYR A 372 -2.97 -25.56 3.90
C TYR A 372 -2.52 -26.35 5.13
N GLY A 373 -3.39 -27.17 5.74
CA GLY A 373 -2.99 -28.38 6.48
C GLY A 373 -2.26 -28.21 7.83
N GLU A 374 -1.67 -27.05 8.10
CA GLU A 374 -1.02 -26.67 9.37
C GLU A 374 -1.67 -25.44 10.03
N SER A 375 -2.62 -24.81 9.33
CA SER A 375 -3.53 -23.74 9.79
C SER A 375 -4.64 -24.25 10.74
N TRP A 376 -4.38 -25.31 11.51
CA TRP A 376 -5.38 -25.96 12.39
C TRP A 376 -5.25 -25.55 13.86
N ASP A 377 -4.16 -24.86 14.22
CA ASP A 377 -3.94 -24.24 15.54
C ASP A 377 -4.49 -22.79 15.60
N GLU A 378 -5.22 -22.35 14.55
CA GLU A 378 -5.75 -20.99 14.35
C GLU A 378 -7.04 -20.71 15.16
N ASP A 379 -7.03 -21.06 16.44
CA ASP A 379 -8.15 -20.81 17.34
C ASP A 379 -8.25 -19.33 17.74
N MET A 380 -9.36 -18.70 17.36
CA MET A 380 -9.69 -17.31 17.65
C MET A 380 -10.56 -17.13 18.90
N ALA A 381 -10.72 -18.16 19.75
CA ALA A 381 -11.51 -18.06 20.99
C ALA A 381 -11.01 -16.99 21.98
N VAL A 382 -9.79 -16.48 21.81
CA VAL A 382 -9.32 -15.27 22.49
C VAL A 382 -10.20 -14.04 22.25
N TYR A 383 -10.92 -14.00 21.11
CA TYR A 383 -11.89 -12.98 20.72
C TYR A 383 -13.36 -13.44 20.90
N ALA A 384 -13.60 -14.49 21.69
CA ALA A 384 -14.96 -14.97 21.96
C ALA A 384 -15.81 -13.89 22.66
N GLY A 385 -16.95 -13.53 22.06
CA GLY A 385 -17.81 -12.44 22.52
C GLY A 385 -17.48 -11.05 21.93
N ASP A 386 -16.36 -10.87 21.23
CA ASP A 386 -16.01 -9.61 20.56
C ASP A 386 -16.65 -9.50 19.16
N SER A 387 -16.24 -8.53 18.36
CA SER A 387 -16.56 -8.44 16.93
C SER A 387 -15.28 -8.25 16.13
N LEU A 388 -15.06 -9.07 15.11
CA LEU A 388 -13.87 -9.01 14.25
C LEU A 388 -14.24 -8.60 12.82
N GLN A 389 -13.35 -7.88 12.15
CA GLN A 389 -13.27 -7.90 10.70
C GLN A 389 -12.26 -8.96 10.26
N PHE A 390 -12.48 -9.50 9.07
CA PHE A 390 -11.56 -10.38 8.37
C PHE A 390 -11.16 -9.72 7.06
N ARG A 391 -9.93 -9.95 6.59
CA ARG A 391 -9.54 -9.57 5.23
C ARG A 391 -8.74 -10.67 4.56
N ILE A 392 -8.92 -10.74 3.25
CA ILE A 392 -7.99 -11.45 2.37
C ILE A 392 -7.30 -10.41 1.50
N VAL A 393 -5.98 -10.38 1.56
CA VAL A 393 -5.12 -9.49 0.77
C VAL A 393 -4.35 -10.32 -0.23
N VAL A 394 -4.41 -9.95 -1.51
CA VAL A 394 -3.54 -10.52 -2.55
C VAL A 394 -2.36 -9.58 -2.73
N TYR A 395 -1.17 -10.16 -2.66
CA TYR A 395 0.11 -9.52 -2.92
C TYR A 395 0.68 -10.07 -4.23
N SER A 396 1.15 -9.19 -5.10
CA SER A 396 1.97 -9.58 -6.24
C SER A 396 3.14 -8.62 -6.41
N ASP A 397 4.25 -9.09 -6.97
CA ASP A 397 5.40 -8.24 -7.28
C ASP A 397 5.41 -7.76 -8.75
N GLY A 398 6.51 -7.16 -9.20
CA GLY A 398 6.66 -6.53 -10.51
C GLY A 398 6.90 -7.49 -11.70
N ASP A 399 6.97 -8.79 -11.44
CA ASP A 399 7.27 -9.87 -12.38
C ASP A 399 6.02 -10.32 -13.22
N TYR A 400 6.16 -11.34 -14.08
CA TYR A 400 5.16 -11.77 -15.06
C TYR A 400 4.25 -12.91 -14.57
N VAL A 401 3.11 -12.51 -13.99
CA VAL A 401 1.89 -13.30 -13.71
C VAL A 401 1.70 -14.61 -14.49
N HIS A 402 1.51 -15.71 -13.76
CA HIS A 402 1.17 -17.04 -14.29
C HIS A 402 -0.26 -17.52 -13.90
N LEU A 403 -1.25 -17.16 -14.75
CA LEU A 403 -2.56 -17.81 -14.95
C LEU A 403 -3.45 -18.19 -13.72
N MET A 404 -4.28 -17.22 -13.29
CA MET A 404 -5.60 -17.32 -12.58
C MET A 404 -5.70 -17.86 -11.15
N GLY A 405 -6.04 -17.01 -10.17
CA GLY A 405 -6.64 -17.32 -8.86
C GLY A 405 -8.09 -16.78 -8.66
N TYR A 406 -8.97 -17.53 -7.97
CA TYR A 406 -10.36 -17.22 -7.59
C TYR A 406 -10.63 -17.59 -6.11
N MET A 407 -11.50 -16.88 -5.37
CA MET A 407 -11.76 -17.17 -3.94
C MET A 407 -13.23 -17.08 -3.53
N GLN A 408 -13.83 -18.19 -3.08
CA GLN A 408 -15.07 -18.21 -2.27
C GLN A 408 -15.47 -19.61 -1.75
N GLN A 409 -16.06 -19.64 -0.53
CA GLN A 409 -16.57 -20.77 0.27
C GLN A 409 -17.81 -21.52 -0.25
N ARG A 410 -17.89 -22.82 0.09
CA ARG A 410 -19.07 -23.68 -0.08
C ARG A 410 -20.16 -23.42 0.96
N ALA A 411 -21.43 -23.58 0.57
CA ALA A 411 -22.43 -24.18 1.46
C ALA A 411 -23.29 -25.19 0.67
N THR A 412 -23.21 -26.46 1.05
CA THR A 412 -24.34 -27.37 0.88
C THR A 412 -24.78 -27.75 2.28
N GLY A 413 -26.03 -28.00 2.63
CA GLY A 413 -27.09 -28.55 1.79
C GLY A 413 -27.09 -30.07 1.97
N TRP A 414 -27.61 -30.55 3.11
CA TRP A 414 -27.76 -31.99 3.36
C TRP A 414 -29.03 -32.56 2.68
#